data_AF-B1Y035-F1
#
_entry.id   AF-B1Y035-F1
#
_cell.length_a   1.000
_cell.length_b   1.000
_cell.length_c   1.000
_cell.angle_alpha   90.00
_cell.angle_beta   90.00
_cell.angle_gamma   90.00
#
_symmetry.space_group_name_H-M   'P 1'
#
loop_
_entity.id
_entity.type
_entity.pdbx_description
1 polymer ?
#
loop_
_entity_poly.entity_id
_entity_poly.type
_entity_poly.pdbx_seq_one_letter_code
_entity_poly.pdbx_strand_id
1 'polypeptide(L)'
;MSDTGQPADDAGLQALIDRLASGPPTGHADWTQGALQWAAEGLPGLPALLPLLTHAEPLVRLRAQRVLERASRDWVAQRVVERPLARRVDTAWAYLWAHNGSYDWQGDEANRAASVERWRQWLVTPQLPAAPG
;
A
#
# COMPACT_ATOMS: atom_id res chain seq x y z
N MET A 1 -10.22 7.67 28.01
CA MET A 1 -9.11 7.99 27.09
C MET A 1 -8.01 6.96 27.33
N SER A 2 -8.04 5.86 26.59
CA SER A 2 -6.96 4.88 26.41
C SER A 2 -7.46 3.86 25.40
N ASP A 3 -6.93 3.89 24.18
CA ASP A 3 -6.52 2.67 23.48
C ASP A 3 -5.58 3.09 22.35
N THR A 4 -4.33 3.33 22.73
CA THR A 4 -3.23 3.56 21.81
C THR A 4 -2.93 2.22 21.16
N GLY A 5 -3.15 2.12 19.85
CA GLY A 5 -3.02 0.90 19.06
C GLY A 5 -1.86 0.03 19.50
N GLN A 6 -2.19 -1.14 20.03
CA GLN A 6 -1.23 -2.17 20.38
C GLN A 6 -0.43 -2.51 19.11
N PRO A 7 0.92 -2.50 19.14
CA PRO A 7 1.69 -3.06 18.03
C PRO A 7 1.21 -4.51 17.84
N ALA A 8 1.05 -4.93 16.59
CA ALA A 8 0.80 -6.34 16.30
C ALA A 8 1.87 -7.15 17.06
N ASP A 9 1.44 -8.05 17.94
CA ASP A 9 2.37 -9.01 18.52
C ASP A 9 2.99 -9.86 17.41
N ASP A 10 4.12 -10.51 17.70
CA ASP A 10 4.86 -11.26 16.68
C ASP A 10 3.97 -12.30 15.97
N ALA A 11 2.99 -12.87 16.68
CA ALA A 11 2.00 -13.79 16.13
C ALA A 11 1.04 -13.12 15.13
N GLY A 12 0.51 -11.95 15.47
CA GLY A 12 -0.33 -11.16 14.58
C GLY A 12 0.42 -10.69 13.33
N LEU A 13 1.67 -10.27 13.47
CA LEU A 13 2.51 -9.89 12.33
C LEU A 13 2.78 -11.08 11.41
N GLN A 14 3.10 -12.24 11.98
CA GLN A 14 3.33 -13.46 11.20
C GLN A 14 2.07 -13.88 10.43
N ALA A 15 0.88 -13.80 11.03
CA ALA A 15 -0.37 -14.13 10.34
C ALA A 15 -0.62 -13.24 9.11
N LEU A 16 -0.24 -11.96 9.18
CA LEU A 16 -0.32 -11.03 8.04
C LEU A 16 0.69 -11.40 6.94
N ILE A 17 1.90 -11.82 7.31
CA ILE A 17 2.92 -12.30 6.38
C ILE A 17 2.44 -13.57 5.67
N ASP A 18 1.89 -14.53 6.41
CA ASP A 18 1.37 -15.78 5.87
C ASP A 18 0.21 -15.53 4.91
N ARG A 19 -0.69 -14.60 5.27
CA ARG A 19 -1.75 -14.14 4.38
C ARG A 19 -1.18 -13.56 3.09
N LEU A 20 -0.18 -12.67 3.17
CA LEU A 20 0.48 -12.07 2.01
C LEU A 20 1.21 -13.12 1.14
N ALA A 21 1.72 -14.19 1.74
CA ALA A 21 2.42 -15.28 1.06
C ALA A 21 1.50 -16.40 0.56
N SER A 22 0.19 -16.34 0.85
CA SER A 22 -0.74 -17.43 0.59
C SER A 22 -0.91 -17.74 -0.90
N GLY A 23 -0.75 -19.03 -1.23
CA GLY A 23 -0.83 -19.55 -2.60
C GLY A 23 0.48 -19.39 -3.38
N PRO A 24 0.65 -20.16 -4.48
CA PRO A 24 1.82 -20.02 -5.34
C PRO A 24 1.84 -18.65 -6.02
N PRO A 25 3.03 -18.11 -6.37
CA PRO A 25 3.11 -16.88 -7.12
C PRO A 25 2.42 -16.96 -8.49
N THR A 26 1.64 -15.95 -8.85
CA THR A 26 1.00 -15.82 -10.16
C THR A 26 1.92 -15.04 -11.10
N GLY A 27 2.97 -15.71 -11.59
CA GLY A 27 3.98 -15.10 -12.45
C GLY A 27 5.22 -14.67 -11.65
N HIS A 28 5.36 -13.37 -11.36
CA HIS A 28 6.47 -12.85 -10.57
C HIS A 28 6.29 -13.14 -9.07
N ALA A 29 7.40 -13.23 -8.33
CA ALA A 29 7.40 -13.61 -6.91
C ALA A 29 6.64 -12.63 -5.99
N ASP A 30 6.34 -11.44 -6.47
CA ASP A 30 5.67 -10.33 -5.78
C ASP A 30 4.14 -10.41 -5.80
N TRP A 31 3.55 -11.30 -6.60
CA TRP A 31 2.11 -11.54 -6.63
C TRP A 31 1.77 -12.97 -6.26
N THR A 32 1.09 -13.14 -5.13
CA THR A 32 0.44 -14.39 -4.69
C THR A 32 -1.07 -14.21 -4.73
N GLN A 33 -1.83 -15.31 -4.58
CA GLN A 33 -3.28 -15.20 -4.41
C GLN A 33 -3.67 -14.37 -3.19
N GLY A 34 -2.93 -14.52 -2.09
CA GLY A 34 -3.13 -13.72 -0.88
C GLY A 34 -2.93 -12.22 -1.10
N ALA A 35 -1.88 -11.82 -1.82
CA ALA A 35 -1.63 -10.43 -2.16
C ALA A 35 -2.74 -9.86 -3.08
N LEU A 36 -3.20 -10.63 -4.08
CA LEU A 36 -4.29 -10.22 -4.96
C LEU A 36 -5.61 -10.02 -4.21
N GLN A 37 -5.95 -10.96 -3.32
CA GLN A 37 -7.16 -10.88 -2.50
C GLN A 37 -7.11 -9.68 -1.56
N TRP A 38 -5.97 -9.44 -0.92
CA TRP A 38 -5.81 -8.27 -0.04
C TRP A 38 -5.90 -6.96 -0.82
N ALA A 39 -5.32 -6.88 -2.02
CA ALA A 39 -5.46 -5.69 -2.86
C ALA A 39 -6.94 -5.43 -3.26
N ALA A 40 -7.70 -6.50 -3.50
CA ALA A 40 -9.12 -6.42 -3.85
C ALA A 40 -10.02 -5.91 -2.70
N GLU A 41 -9.58 -6.01 -1.44
CA GLU A 41 -10.27 -5.40 -0.31
C GLU A 41 -10.23 -3.87 -0.34
N GLY A 42 -9.28 -3.29 -1.10
CA GLY A 42 -9.12 -1.85 -1.25
C GLY A 42 -8.62 -1.17 0.03
N LEU A 43 -8.97 0.12 0.21
CA LEU A 43 -8.48 0.92 1.34
C LEU A 43 -8.73 0.33 2.73
N PRO A 44 -9.90 -0.28 3.03
CA PRO A 44 -10.15 -0.87 4.35
C PRO A 44 -9.10 -1.89 4.80
N GLY A 45 -8.44 -2.58 3.86
CA GLY A 45 -7.40 -3.57 4.16
C GLY A 45 -6.01 -2.97 4.41
N LEU A 46 -5.77 -1.71 4.02
CA LEU A 46 -4.43 -1.12 4.05
C LEU A 46 -3.87 -0.78 5.45
N PRO A 47 -4.66 -0.40 6.47
CA PRO A 47 -4.11 -0.15 7.81
C PRO A 47 -3.33 -1.34 8.38
N ALA A 48 -3.81 -2.57 8.16
CA ALA A 48 -3.13 -3.79 8.59
C ALA A 48 -1.88 -4.12 7.74
N LEU A 49 -1.76 -3.57 6.54
CA LEU A 49 -0.62 -3.77 5.65
C LEU A 49 0.59 -2.91 6.04
N LEU A 50 0.35 -1.74 6.64
CA LEU A 50 1.41 -0.75 6.91
C LEU A 50 2.63 -1.28 7.68
N PRO A 51 2.50 -2.13 8.72
CA PRO A 51 3.66 -2.70 9.41
C PRO A 51 4.55 -3.57 8.49
N LEU A 52 3.97 -4.18 7.45
CA LEU A 52 4.72 -5.05 6.53
C LEU A 52 5.65 -4.26 5.59
N LEU A 53 5.38 -2.97 5.38
CA LEU A 53 6.20 -2.08 4.57
C LEU A 53 7.54 -1.73 5.25
N THR A 54 7.66 -1.90 6.56
CA THR A 54 8.95 -1.72 7.27
C THR A 54 9.56 -3.04 7.71
N HIS A 55 8.99 -4.18 7.31
CA HIS A 55 9.48 -5.51 7.70
C HIS A 55 10.93 -5.75 7.23
N ALA A 56 11.71 -6.51 7.98
CA ALA A 56 13.12 -6.80 7.66
C ALA A 56 13.29 -7.58 6.35
N GLU A 57 12.39 -8.53 6.09
CA GLU A 57 12.39 -9.39 4.90
C GLU A 57 12.02 -8.59 3.62
N PRO A 58 12.91 -8.49 2.61
CA PRO A 58 12.64 -7.67 1.42
C PRO A 58 11.45 -8.14 0.59
N LEU A 59 11.22 -9.46 0.50
CA LEU A 59 10.10 -10.00 -0.27
C LEU A 59 8.74 -9.65 0.36
N VAL A 60 8.66 -9.58 1.69
CA VAL A 60 7.47 -9.11 2.41
C VAL A 60 7.19 -7.65 2.05
N ARG A 61 8.21 -6.78 2.10
CA ARG A 61 8.08 -5.37 1.72
C ARG A 61 7.64 -5.20 0.26
N LEU A 62 8.23 -5.96 -0.66
CA LEU A 62 7.89 -5.93 -2.08
C LEU A 62 6.42 -6.31 -2.30
N ARG A 63 5.96 -7.43 -1.74
CA ARG A 63 4.56 -7.85 -1.84
C ARG A 63 3.61 -6.84 -1.20
N ALA A 64 3.98 -6.27 -0.05
CA ALA A 64 3.18 -5.25 0.61
C ALA A 64 3.09 -3.97 -0.24
N GLN A 65 4.19 -3.53 -0.87
CA GLN A 65 4.17 -2.44 -1.83
C GLN A 65 3.20 -2.71 -2.97
N ARG A 66 3.21 -3.92 -3.55
CA ARG A 66 2.29 -4.30 -4.63
C ARG A 66 0.83 -4.20 -4.24
N VAL A 67 0.47 -4.66 -3.04
CA VAL A 67 -0.88 -4.50 -2.50
C VAL A 67 -1.26 -3.02 -2.38
N LEU A 68 -0.36 -2.20 -1.81
CA LEU A 68 -0.58 -0.77 -1.64
C LEU A 68 -0.73 -0.03 -2.99
N GLU A 69 0.15 -0.31 -3.95
CA GLU A 69 0.10 0.25 -5.31
C GLU A 69 -1.24 -0.07 -5.97
N ARG A 70 -1.66 -1.35 -5.95
CA ARG A 70 -2.90 -1.77 -6.59
C ARG A 70 -4.13 -1.16 -5.92
N ALA A 71 -4.26 -1.28 -4.61
CA ALA A 71 -5.42 -0.77 -3.87
C ALA A 71 -5.54 0.76 -3.98
N SER A 72 -4.44 1.49 -3.90
CA SER A 72 -4.44 2.95 -4.07
C SER A 72 -4.77 3.37 -5.50
N ARG A 73 -4.25 2.67 -6.51
CA ARG A 73 -4.58 2.95 -7.92
C ARG A 73 -6.04 2.66 -8.25
N ASP A 74 -6.59 1.55 -7.75
CA ASP A 74 -8.01 1.21 -7.92
C ASP A 74 -8.91 2.24 -7.23
N TRP A 75 -8.52 2.75 -6.06
CA TRP A 75 -9.21 3.84 -5.38
C TRP A 75 -9.22 5.15 -6.18
N VAL A 76 -8.09 5.50 -6.83
CA VAL A 76 -7.99 6.66 -7.73
C VAL A 76 -8.87 6.46 -8.96
N ALA A 77 -8.87 5.26 -9.56
CA ALA A 77 -9.67 4.93 -10.74
C ALA A 77 -11.17 5.10 -10.53
N GLN A 78 -11.66 4.88 -9.31
CA GLN A 78 -13.06 5.11 -8.95
C GLN A 78 -13.45 6.60 -8.85
N ARG A 79 -12.47 7.51 -8.81
CA ARG A 79 -12.66 8.95 -8.54
C ARG A 79 -12.28 9.85 -9.71
N VAL A 80 -11.52 9.31 -10.66
CA VAL A 80 -11.06 10.04 -11.84
C VAL A 80 -11.83 9.54 -13.05
N VAL A 81 -12.53 10.45 -13.72
CA VAL A 81 -13.20 10.14 -14.99
C VAL A 81 -12.13 10.02 -16.08
N GLU A 82 -11.87 8.80 -16.52
CA GLU A 82 -10.97 8.54 -17.64
C GLU A 82 -11.62 8.97 -18.96
N ARG A 83 -10.87 9.67 -19.80
CA ARG A 83 -11.28 9.99 -21.18
C ARG A 83 -10.39 9.21 -22.14
N PRO A 84 -10.89 8.79 -23.31
CA PRO A 84 -10.06 8.15 -24.32
C PRO A 84 -8.79 8.98 -24.59
N LEU A 85 -7.64 8.31 -24.68
CA LEU A 85 -6.31 8.89 -24.92
C LEU A 85 -5.74 9.76 -23.79
N ALA A 86 -6.50 10.06 -22.73
CA ALA A 86 -5.94 10.66 -21.53
C ALA A 86 -5.34 9.56 -20.61
N ARG A 87 -4.33 9.91 -19.81
CA ARG A 87 -3.78 9.04 -18.74
C ARG A 87 -4.02 9.67 -17.38
N ARG A 88 -5.30 9.98 -17.09
CA ARG A 88 -5.65 10.81 -15.92
C ARG A 88 -5.52 10.03 -14.63
N VAL A 89 -5.99 8.78 -14.61
CA VAL A 89 -5.79 7.89 -13.46
C VAL A 89 -4.31 7.72 -13.14
N ASP A 90 -3.47 7.44 -14.14
CA ASP A 90 -2.04 7.22 -13.92
C ASP A 90 -1.34 8.46 -13.40
N THR A 91 -1.68 9.63 -13.96
CA THR A 91 -1.17 10.92 -13.50
C THR A 91 -1.60 11.22 -12.06
N ALA A 92 -2.89 11.06 -11.76
CA ALA A 92 -3.43 11.29 -10.43
C ALA A 92 -2.86 10.33 -9.39
N TRP A 93 -2.69 9.05 -9.76
CA TRP A 93 -2.07 8.06 -8.91
C TRP A 93 -0.59 8.35 -8.67
N ALA A 94 0.17 8.75 -9.71
CA ALA A 94 1.57 9.15 -9.55
C ALA A 94 1.70 10.34 -8.58
N TYR A 95 0.80 11.31 -8.64
CA TYR A 95 0.77 12.41 -7.66
C TYR A 95 0.43 11.94 -6.25
N LEU A 96 -0.56 11.06 -6.09
CA LEU A 96 -0.88 10.47 -4.79
C LEU A 96 0.32 9.70 -4.22
N TRP A 97 0.99 8.90 -5.04
CA TRP A 97 2.17 8.13 -4.66
C TRP A 97 3.31 9.04 -4.21
N ALA A 98 3.62 10.07 -4.99
CA ALA A 98 4.64 11.06 -4.67
C ALA A 98 4.32 11.87 -3.42
N HIS A 99 3.07 12.28 -3.24
CA HIS A 99 2.60 13.00 -2.05
C HIS A 99 2.81 12.18 -0.77
N ASN A 100 2.62 10.86 -0.86
CA ASN A 100 2.87 9.93 0.25
C ASN A 100 4.33 9.46 0.35
N GLY A 101 5.27 10.12 -0.35
CA GLY A 101 6.70 9.89 -0.21
C GLY A 101 7.31 8.87 -1.14
N SER A 102 6.61 8.46 -2.20
CA SER A 102 7.14 7.55 -3.22
C SER A 102 7.77 6.28 -2.62
N TYR A 103 7.00 5.56 -1.80
CA TYR A 103 7.50 4.37 -1.11
C TYR A 103 8.31 3.45 -2.06
N ASP A 104 9.47 3.00 -1.61
CA ASP A 104 10.31 2.03 -2.32
C ASP A 104 10.77 0.96 -1.33
N TRP A 105 10.40 -0.30 -1.61
CA TRP A 105 10.78 -1.45 -0.79
C TRP A 105 12.30 -1.67 -0.71
N GLN A 106 13.07 -1.15 -1.68
CA GLN A 106 14.54 -1.16 -1.69
C GLN A 106 15.15 0.11 -1.10
N GLY A 107 14.39 1.19 -0.99
CA GLY A 107 14.83 2.45 -0.39
C GLY A 107 15.29 2.25 1.05
N ASP A 108 16.10 3.15 1.59
CA ASP A 108 16.57 3.03 2.97
C ASP A 108 15.43 3.04 4.00
N GLU A 109 15.72 2.53 5.20
CA GLU A 109 14.73 2.35 6.26
C GLU A 109 14.05 3.65 6.69
N ALA A 110 14.80 4.76 6.77
CA ALA A 110 14.27 6.06 7.16
C ALA A 110 13.25 6.56 6.13
N ASN A 111 13.55 6.45 4.84
CA ASN A 111 12.64 6.81 3.76
C ASN A 111 11.39 5.93 3.74
N ARG A 112 11.54 4.61 3.95
CA ARG A 112 10.39 3.69 4.07
C ARG A 112 9.49 4.08 5.24
N ALA A 113 10.05 4.28 6.43
CA ALA A 113 9.30 4.65 7.63
C ALA A 113 8.57 5.99 7.46
N ALA A 114 9.23 7.00 6.89
CA ALA A 114 8.62 8.30 6.61
C ALA A 114 7.46 8.20 5.61
N SER A 115 7.58 7.37 4.57
CA SER A 115 6.49 7.14 3.62
C SER A 115 5.32 6.39 4.26
N VAL A 116 5.59 5.36 5.08
CA VAL A 116 4.54 4.63 5.82
C VAL A 116 3.74 5.55 6.73
N GLU A 117 4.39 6.50 7.39
CA GLU A 117 3.69 7.47 8.24
C GLU A 117 2.79 8.41 7.42
N ARG A 118 3.24 8.87 6.24
CA ARG A 118 2.38 9.65 5.34
C ARG A 118 1.16 8.85 4.87
N TRP A 119 1.36 7.58 4.49
CA TRP A 119 0.25 6.70 4.13
C TRP A 119 -0.71 6.46 5.29
N ARG A 120 -0.19 6.28 6.52
CA ARG A 120 -1.01 6.17 7.74
C ARG A 120 -1.91 7.39 7.91
N GLN A 121 -1.34 8.59 7.78
CA GLN A 121 -2.08 9.85 7.90
C GLN A 121 -3.12 10.00 6.80
N TRP A 122 -2.76 9.68 5.55
CA TRP A 122 -3.67 9.75 4.42
C TRP A 122 -4.86 8.79 4.55
N LEU A 123 -4.66 7.59 5.11
CA LEU A 123 -5.73 6.62 5.34
C LEU A 123 -6.79 7.08 6.35
N VAL A 124 -6.49 8.07 7.21
CA VAL A 124 -7.47 8.68 8.12
C VAL A 124 -8.50 9.50 7.35
N THR A 125 -8.08 10.20 6.30
CA THR A 125 -8.97 11.01 5.45
C THR A 125 -8.50 10.96 4.00
N PRO A 126 -8.84 9.87 3.26
CA PRO A 126 -8.36 9.66 1.91
C PRO A 126 -8.89 10.72 0.94
N GLN A 127 -7.97 11.46 0.34
CA GLN A 127 -8.25 12.52 -0.62
C GLN A 127 -7.19 12.57 -1.71
N LEU A 128 -7.59 12.92 -2.93
CA LEU A 128 -6.62 13.17 -4.00
C LEU A 128 -5.84 14.45 -3.67
N PRO A 129 -4.50 14.45 -3.78
CA PRO A 129 -3.76 15.69 -3.68
C PRO A 129 -4.17 16.64 -4.80
N ALA A 130 -4.12 17.95 -4.53
CA ALA A 130 -4.25 18.94 -5.58
C ALA A 130 -3.18 18.70 -6.65
N ALA A 131 -3.56 18.77 -7.92
CA ALA A 131 -2.59 18.72 -9.01
C ALA A 131 -1.60 19.89 -8.83
N PRO A 132 -0.29 19.70 -9.09
CA PRO A 132 0.61 20.83 -9.14
C PRO A 132 0.12 21.80 -10.22
N GLY A 133 0.09 23.09 -9.86
CA GLY A 133 -0.25 24.19 -10.76
C GLY A 133 0.81 24.45 -11.82
#